data_AF-A0A5N9BBM4-F1
#
_entry.id   AF-A0A5N9BBM4-F1
#
_cell.length_a   1.000
_cell.length_b   1.000
_cell.length_c   1.000
_cell.angle_alpha   90.00
_cell.angle_beta   90.00
_cell.angle_gamma   90.00
#
_symmetry.space_group_name_H-M   'P 1'
#
loop_
_entity.id
_entity.type
_entity.pdbx_description
1 polymer ?
#
loop_
_entity_poly.entity_id
_entity_poly.type
_entity_poly.pdbx_seq_one_letter_code
_entity_poly.pdbx_strand_id
1 'polypeptide(L)'
;MIEELEIILETTSKILQKHVNHSLRQNIVSENTDILNLWNDIEKNGLPKISVKEKFGGYEIPFFSILPLIKIVNNHGTPLPLSETILSNYILSESDINPPNGIVTFATNTKNLQIKNNMISGEILSVPFLNLTKNLLIVHEFNNVKKAILIDEINGEIIH
;
A
#
# COMPACT_ATOMS: atom_id res chain seq x y z
N MET A 1 23.03 6.36 -5.80
CA MET A 1 22.20 5.15 -5.63
C MET A 1 22.40 4.45 -4.27
N ILE A 2 23.60 3.99 -3.86
CA ILE A 2 23.76 3.35 -2.52
C ILE A 2 23.58 4.38 -1.39
N GLU A 3 24.25 5.54 -1.45
CA GLU A 3 24.14 6.60 -0.45
C GLU A 3 22.71 7.15 -0.31
N GLU A 4 22.01 7.36 -1.44
CA GLU A 4 20.60 7.81 -1.43
C GLU A 4 19.69 6.80 -0.73
N LEU A 5 19.88 5.51 -1.00
CA LEU A 5 19.11 4.46 -0.34
C LEU A 5 19.42 4.40 1.16
N GLU A 6 20.68 4.57 1.57
CA GLU A 6 21.04 4.65 2.99
C GLU A 6 20.31 5.79 3.71
N ILE A 7 20.29 6.98 3.11
CA ILE A 7 19.55 8.14 3.65
C ILE A 7 18.05 7.83 3.76
N ILE A 8 17.47 7.17 2.76
CA ILE A 8 16.05 6.77 2.77
C ILE A 8 15.79 5.75 3.91
N LEU A 9 16.66 4.76 4.10
CA LEU A 9 16.52 3.77 5.16
C LEU A 9 16.64 4.39 6.56
N GLU A 10 17.59 5.31 6.72
CA GLU A 10 17.76 6.07 7.97
C GLU A 10 16.54 6.95 8.26
N THR A 11 16.06 7.68 7.25
CA THR A 11 14.87 8.54 7.36
C THR A 11 13.63 7.72 7.69
N THR A 12 13.44 6.59 7.01
CA THR A 12 12.35 5.65 7.30
C THR A 12 12.43 5.18 8.75
N SER A 13 13.61 4.76 9.21
CA SER A 13 13.81 4.31 10.60
C SER A 13 13.47 5.39 11.62
N LYS A 14 13.86 6.65 11.38
CA LYS A 14 13.55 7.79 12.26
C LYS A 14 12.04 8.08 12.31
N ILE A 15 11.35 8.05 11.17
CA ILE A 15 9.88 8.23 11.11
C ILE A 15 9.21 7.13 11.93
N LEU A 16 9.58 5.87 11.72
CA LEU A 16 8.97 4.74 12.42
C LEU A 16 9.26 4.79 13.93
N GLN A 17 10.49 5.13 14.35
CA GLN A 17 10.84 5.28 15.77
C GLN A 17 10.07 6.41 16.47
N LYS A 18 9.80 7.51 15.75
CA LYS A 18 9.05 8.65 16.27
C LYS A 18 7.59 8.29 16.57
N HIS A 19 6.96 7.50 15.70
CA HIS A 19 5.50 7.29 15.71
C HIS A 19 5.06 5.92 16.23
N VAL A 20 5.81 4.86 15.89
CA VAL A 20 5.35 3.47 16.10
C VAL A 20 5.58 3.03 17.55
N ASN A 21 4.54 3.20 18.36
CA ASN A 21 4.51 2.81 19.76
C ASN A 21 3.47 1.71 20.05
N HIS A 22 3.44 1.22 21.29
CA HIS A 22 2.55 0.13 21.68
C HIS A 22 1.06 0.50 21.58
N SER A 23 0.69 1.73 21.94
CA SER A 23 -0.69 2.23 21.86
C SER A 23 -1.18 2.25 20.41
N LEU A 24 -0.36 2.77 19.50
CA LEU A 24 -0.70 2.87 18.09
C LEU A 24 -0.93 1.49 17.45
N ARG A 25 -0.14 0.48 17.82
CA ARG A 25 -0.30 -0.89 17.33
C ARG A 25 -1.60 -1.55 17.79
N GLN A 26 -2.20 -1.11 18.89
CA GLN A 26 -3.47 -1.66 19.38
C GLN A 26 -4.71 -0.93 18.86
N ASN A 27 -4.56 0.30 18.37
CA ASN A 27 -5.68 1.14 17.94
C ASN A 27 -5.50 1.63 16.50
N ILE A 28 -5.64 0.70 15.56
CA ILE A 28 -5.47 0.93 14.12
C ILE A 28 -6.83 1.26 13.52
N VAL A 29 -7.23 2.54 13.57
CA VAL A 29 -8.48 3.05 12.99
C VAL A 29 -8.22 4.32 12.20
N SER A 30 -9.04 4.59 11.18
CA SER A 30 -8.83 5.68 10.23
C SER A 30 -8.94 7.08 10.85
N GLU A 31 -9.74 7.25 11.91
CA GLU A 31 -9.87 8.53 12.61
C GLU A 31 -8.75 8.79 13.65
N ASN A 32 -7.86 7.82 13.89
CA ASN A 32 -6.78 7.98 14.87
C ASN A 32 -5.74 8.99 14.36
N THR A 33 -5.61 10.12 15.06
CA THR A 33 -4.67 11.20 14.70
C THR A 33 -3.21 10.72 14.63
N ASP A 34 -2.80 9.76 15.45
CA ASP A 34 -1.44 9.22 15.41
C ASP A 34 -1.19 8.37 14.14
N ILE A 35 -2.20 7.63 13.67
CA ILE A 35 -2.15 6.91 12.39
C ILE A 35 -2.03 7.91 11.24
N LEU A 36 -2.84 8.97 11.26
CA LEU A 36 -2.80 10.03 10.26
C LEU A 36 -1.45 10.76 10.25
N ASN A 37 -0.89 11.07 11.43
CA ASN A 37 0.42 11.72 11.56
C ASN A 37 1.56 10.85 11.03
N LEU A 38 1.53 9.54 11.34
CA LEU A 38 2.49 8.59 10.80
C LEU A 38 2.41 8.53 9.27
N TRP A 39 1.19 8.41 8.71
CA TRP A 39 1.00 8.38 7.26
C TRP A 39 1.46 9.68 6.59
N ASN A 40 1.14 10.85 7.16
CA ASN A 40 1.56 12.15 6.63
C ASN A 40 3.09 12.27 6.57
N ASP A 41 3.81 11.84 7.61
CA ASP A 41 5.27 11.87 7.59
C ASP A 41 5.83 10.87 6.55
N ILE A 42 5.21 9.69 6.37
CA ILE A 42 5.58 8.72 5.31
C ILE A 42 5.37 9.32 3.92
N GLU A 43 4.19 9.87 3.65
CA GLU A 43 3.79 10.40 2.34
C GLU A 43 4.62 11.62 1.95
N LYS A 44 4.87 12.52 2.90
CA LYS A 44 5.73 13.71 2.70
C LYS A 44 7.17 13.34 2.27
N ASN A 45 7.66 12.17 2.67
CA ASN A 45 8.97 11.66 2.28
C ASN A 45 8.94 10.82 0.98
N GLY A 46 7.80 10.76 0.28
CA GLY A 46 7.67 10.08 -1.01
C GLY A 46 7.79 8.55 -0.94
N LEU A 47 7.82 7.95 0.26
CA LEU A 47 8.05 6.52 0.45
C LEU A 47 7.05 5.63 -0.31
N PRO A 48 5.73 5.94 -0.37
CA PRO A 48 4.77 5.12 -1.12
C PRO A 48 5.04 5.04 -2.62
N LYS A 49 5.80 5.99 -3.19
CA LYS A 49 6.08 6.10 -4.64
C LYS A 49 7.56 5.84 -4.97
N ILE A 50 8.33 5.29 -4.05
CA ILE A 50 9.78 5.10 -4.19
C ILE A 50 10.20 4.34 -5.46
N SER A 51 9.42 3.33 -5.87
CA SER A 51 9.67 2.52 -7.07
C SER A 51 8.70 2.82 -8.22
N VAL A 52 7.92 3.89 -8.12
CA VAL A 52 6.98 4.32 -9.18
C VAL A 52 7.74 5.06 -10.28
N LYS A 53 7.24 4.98 -11.52
CA LYS A 53 7.78 5.68 -12.69
C LYS A 53 7.76 7.19 -12.48
N GLU A 54 8.77 7.90 -13.00
CA GLU A 54 8.91 9.36 -12.82
C GLU A 54 7.72 10.10 -13.42
N LYS A 55 7.15 9.59 -14.53
CA LYS A 55 5.94 10.14 -15.17
C LYS A 55 4.70 10.13 -14.26
N PHE A 56 4.70 9.34 -13.19
CA PHE A 56 3.66 9.29 -12.16
C PHE A 56 4.11 9.90 -10.81
N GLY A 57 5.22 10.66 -10.83
CA GLY A 57 5.77 11.36 -9.67
C GLY A 57 6.52 10.46 -8.68
N GLY A 58 7.01 9.30 -9.14
CA GLY A 58 7.91 8.44 -8.37
C GLY A 58 9.39 8.73 -8.63
N TYR A 59 10.25 7.85 -8.12
CA TYR A 59 11.72 7.98 -8.18
C TYR A 59 12.40 6.87 -9.00
N GLU A 60 11.64 5.96 -9.61
CA GLU A 60 12.16 4.84 -10.42
C GLU A 60 13.25 3.99 -9.76
N ILE A 61 13.32 3.97 -8.42
CA ILE A 61 14.29 3.11 -7.73
C ILE A 61 13.90 1.65 -7.98
N PRO A 62 14.81 0.81 -8.49
CA PRO A 62 14.50 -0.59 -8.78
C PRO A 62 13.89 -1.30 -7.57
N PHE A 63 12.78 -2.02 -7.77
CA PHE A 63 12.02 -2.62 -6.67
C PHE A 63 12.87 -3.54 -5.77
N PHE A 64 13.82 -4.29 -6.35
CA PHE A 64 14.70 -5.16 -5.57
C PHE A 64 15.62 -4.36 -4.61
N SER A 65 15.98 -3.12 -4.96
CA SER A 65 16.84 -2.27 -4.13
C SER A 65 16.13 -1.78 -2.88
N ILE A 66 14.79 -1.70 -2.87
CA ILE A 66 14.00 -1.21 -1.73
C ILE A 66 13.56 -2.33 -0.77
N LEU A 67 13.91 -3.60 -1.02
CA LEU A 67 13.60 -4.70 -0.12
C LEU A 67 14.10 -4.49 1.33
N PRO A 68 15.27 -3.85 1.59
CA PRO A 68 15.68 -3.48 2.93
C PRO A 68 14.71 -2.51 3.61
N LEU A 69 14.11 -1.57 2.88
CA LEU A 69 13.08 -0.66 3.41
C LEU A 69 11.84 -1.44 3.85
N ILE A 70 11.36 -2.35 3.00
CA ILE A 70 10.22 -3.22 3.33
C ILE A 70 10.52 -4.03 4.60
N LYS A 71 11.74 -4.54 4.74
CA LYS A 71 12.18 -5.26 5.95
C LYS A 71 12.16 -4.36 7.19
N ILE A 72 12.64 -3.13 7.12
CA ILE A 72 12.62 -2.17 8.24
C ILE A 72 11.18 -1.89 8.67
N VAL A 73 10.29 -1.57 7.73
CA VAL A 73 8.87 -1.29 7.99
C VAL A 73 8.21 -2.45 8.74
N ASN A 74 8.43 -3.68 8.29
CA ASN A 74 7.85 -4.87 8.91
C ASN A 74 8.48 -5.18 10.27
N ASN A 75 9.79 -5.02 10.43
CA ASN A 75 10.49 -5.24 11.71
C ASN A 75 10.03 -4.28 12.81
N HIS A 76 9.62 -3.07 12.44
CA HIS A 76 9.04 -2.11 13.38
C HIS A 76 7.59 -2.43 13.79
N GLY A 77 6.95 -3.43 13.18
CA GLY A 77 5.53 -3.71 13.41
C GLY A 77 4.67 -2.51 13.04
N THR A 78 4.99 -1.85 11.92
CA THR A 78 4.35 -0.61 11.49
C THR A 78 2.84 -0.84 11.31
N PRO A 79 1.96 -0.08 12.00
CA PRO A 79 0.51 -0.26 11.96
C PRO A 79 -0.13 0.37 10.71
N LEU A 80 0.50 0.21 9.56
CA LEU A 80 0.06 0.73 8.26
C LEU A 80 0.48 -0.24 7.14
N PRO A 81 -0.28 -0.34 6.04
CA PRO A 81 0.03 -1.21 4.92
C PRO A 81 1.10 -0.62 3.98
N LEU A 82 2.16 0.03 4.49
CA LEU A 82 3.15 0.73 3.64
C LEU A 82 3.80 -0.20 2.60
N SER A 83 4.15 -1.43 2.98
CA SER A 83 4.70 -2.41 2.03
C SER A 83 3.71 -2.79 0.93
N GLU A 84 2.43 -2.93 1.27
CA GLU A 84 1.37 -3.21 0.29
C GLU A 84 1.13 -2.02 -0.62
N THR A 85 1.17 -0.80 -0.08
CA THR A 85 1.02 0.42 -0.86
C THR A 85 2.17 0.58 -1.85
N ILE A 86 3.41 0.37 -1.42
CA ILE A 86 4.58 0.39 -2.31
C ILE A 86 4.45 -0.66 -3.43
N LEU A 87 4.09 -1.91 -3.08
CA LEU A 87 3.91 -2.98 -4.05
C LEU A 87 2.78 -2.64 -5.05
N SER A 88 1.66 -2.14 -4.56
CA SER A 88 0.50 -1.81 -5.38
C SER A 88 0.82 -0.67 -6.34
N ASN A 89 1.44 0.39 -5.84
CA ASN A 89 1.84 1.54 -6.65
C ASN A 89 2.88 1.14 -7.71
N TYR A 90 3.83 0.26 -7.37
CA TYR A 90 4.77 -0.30 -8.32
C TYR A 90 4.05 -1.08 -9.45
N ILE A 91 3.17 -2.02 -9.11
CA ILE A 91 2.42 -2.82 -10.11
C ILE A 91 1.59 -1.93 -11.05
N LEU A 92 0.90 -0.93 -10.50
CA LEU A 92 0.09 0.01 -11.28
C LEU A 92 0.97 0.83 -12.23
N SER A 93 2.06 1.38 -11.72
CA SER A 93 3.04 2.13 -12.51
C SER A 93 3.65 1.30 -13.63
N GLU A 94 4.03 0.05 -13.37
CA GLU A 94 4.56 -0.86 -14.38
C GLU A 94 3.52 -1.16 -15.47
N SER A 95 2.24 -1.18 -15.08
CA SER A 95 1.09 -1.33 -16.00
C SER A 95 0.69 -0.01 -16.70
N ASP A 96 1.49 1.04 -16.57
CA ASP A 96 1.22 2.38 -17.09
C ASP A 96 -0.09 3.02 -16.58
N ILE A 97 -0.49 2.65 -15.36
CA ILE A 97 -1.62 3.24 -14.63
C ILE A 97 -1.07 4.17 -13.56
N ASN A 98 -1.59 5.40 -13.50
CA ASN A 98 -1.24 6.34 -12.44
C ASN A 98 -1.74 5.80 -11.08
N PRO A 99 -0.86 5.56 -10.09
CA PRO A 99 -1.30 5.08 -8.79
C PRO A 99 -2.19 6.12 -8.07
N PRO A 100 -3.21 5.67 -7.30
CA PRO A 100 -4.03 6.58 -6.52
C PRO A 100 -3.20 7.24 -5.39
N ASN A 101 -3.72 8.34 -4.84
CA ASN A 101 -3.11 8.97 -3.67
C ASN A 101 -3.50 8.21 -2.39
N GLY A 102 -2.73 8.42 -1.32
CA GLY A 102 -3.01 7.82 -0.02
C GLY A 102 -2.67 6.33 0.06
N ILE A 103 -3.29 5.67 1.04
CA ILE A 103 -3.04 4.27 1.36
C ILE A 103 -3.66 3.37 0.29
N VAL A 104 -2.93 2.34 -0.13
CA VAL A 104 -3.46 1.24 -0.96
C VAL A 104 -3.13 -0.08 -0.27
N THR A 105 -4.14 -0.90 -0.02
CA THR A 105 -3.94 -2.28 0.46
C THR A 105 -3.96 -3.28 -0.71
N PHE A 106 -3.56 -4.51 -0.44
CA PHE A 106 -3.43 -5.58 -1.42
C PHE A 106 -4.13 -6.85 -0.98
N ALA A 107 -4.86 -7.51 -1.89
CA ALA A 107 -5.49 -8.80 -1.62
C ALA A 107 -5.37 -9.79 -2.78
N THR A 108 -5.28 -11.07 -2.43
CA THR A 108 -5.23 -12.20 -3.39
C THR A 108 -6.28 -13.26 -3.11
N ASN A 109 -6.88 -13.26 -1.92
CA ASN A 109 -7.89 -14.23 -1.54
C ASN A 109 -9.28 -13.70 -1.90
N THR A 110 -9.80 -14.17 -3.01
CA THR A 110 -11.04 -13.67 -3.62
C THR A 110 -11.92 -14.83 -4.04
N LYS A 111 -13.24 -14.69 -3.92
CA LYS A 111 -14.21 -15.69 -4.34
C LYS A 111 -15.33 -15.06 -5.17
N ASN A 112 -15.83 -15.82 -6.13
CA ASN A 112 -17.01 -15.46 -6.93
C ASN A 112 -16.91 -14.07 -7.58
N LEU A 113 -15.69 -13.61 -7.92
CA LEU A 113 -15.50 -12.30 -8.53
C LEU A 113 -16.07 -12.27 -9.95
N GLN A 114 -16.86 -11.25 -10.22
CA GLN A 114 -17.46 -10.97 -11.53
C GLN A 114 -17.18 -9.53 -11.91
N ILE A 115 -16.89 -9.30 -13.19
CA ILE A 115 -16.73 -7.95 -13.74
C ILE A 115 -17.84 -7.75 -14.77
N LYS A 116 -18.67 -6.73 -14.57
CA LYS A 116 -19.73 -6.34 -15.50
C LYS A 116 -19.85 -4.82 -15.51
N ASN A 117 -19.83 -4.21 -16.69
CA ASN A 117 -20.00 -2.76 -16.88
C ASN A 117 -19.07 -1.91 -15.98
N ASN A 118 -17.78 -2.25 -15.91
CA ASN A 118 -16.78 -1.65 -15.01
C ASN A 118 -17.08 -1.76 -13.51
N MET A 119 -18.11 -2.51 -13.11
CA MET A 119 -18.34 -2.87 -11.73
C MET A 119 -17.73 -4.23 -11.45
N ILE A 120 -17.16 -4.36 -10.26
CA ILE A 120 -16.72 -5.63 -9.71
C ILE A 120 -17.67 -6.04 -8.57
N SER A 121 -18.08 -7.30 -8.56
CA SER A 121 -18.87 -7.88 -7.46
C SER A 121 -18.27 -9.23 -7.06
N GLY A 122 -18.46 -9.60 -5.80
CA GLY A 122 -18.00 -10.87 -5.23
C GLY A 122 -17.42 -10.66 -3.83
N GLU A 123 -16.60 -11.60 -3.38
CA GLU A 123 -16.04 -11.61 -2.03
C GLU A 123 -14.51 -11.43 -2.08
N ILE A 124 -13.99 -10.58 -1.21
CA ILE A 124 -12.56 -10.39 -0.99
C ILE A 124 -12.31 -10.65 0.48
N LEU A 125 -11.47 -11.64 0.77
CA LEU A 125 -11.27 -12.18 2.11
C LEU A 125 -9.90 -11.77 2.65
N SER A 126 -9.82 -11.63 3.98
CA SER A 126 -8.56 -11.37 4.69
C SER A 126 -7.82 -10.14 4.18
N VAL A 127 -8.54 -9.05 3.88
CA VAL A 127 -7.94 -7.80 3.39
C VAL A 127 -7.35 -7.04 4.58
N PRO A 128 -6.02 -6.98 4.73
CA PRO A 128 -5.40 -6.29 5.84
C PRO A 128 -5.62 -4.78 5.73
N PHE A 129 -5.75 -4.07 6.85
CA PHE A 129 -5.87 -2.60 6.88
C PHE A 129 -6.99 -1.98 6.01
N LEU A 130 -7.99 -2.76 5.59
CA LEU A 130 -9.11 -2.27 4.77
C LEU A 130 -9.88 -1.13 5.45
N ASN A 131 -9.86 -1.09 6.78
CA ASN A 131 -10.47 -0.03 7.56
C ASN A 131 -9.75 1.33 7.43
N LEU A 132 -8.53 1.36 6.88
CA LEU A 132 -7.73 2.59 6.69
C LEU A 132 -7.81 3.18 5.28
N THR A 133 -8.44 2.49 4.33
CA THR A 133 -8.46 2.94 2.94
C THR A 133 -9.67 2.42 2.17
N LYS A 134 -10.01 3.14 1.09
CA LYS A 134 -10.96 2.70 0.07
C LYS A 134 -10.28 2.22 -1.21
N ASN A 135 -8.95 2.23 -1.25
CA ASN A 135 -8.16 1.80 -2.39
C ASN A 135 -7.62 0.39 -2.14
N LEU A 136 -7.94 -0.52 -3.05
CA LEU A 136 -7.51 -1.90 -2.98
C LEU A 136 -7.02 -2.38 -4.34
N LEU A 137 -5.80 -2.91 -4.37
CA LEU A 137 -5.33 -3.69 -5.50
C LEU A 137 -5.63 -5.17 -5.23
N ILE A 138 -6.39 -5.81 -6.12
CA ILE A 138 -6.57 -7.26 -6.10
C ILE A 138 -5.82 -7.93 -7.24
N VAL A 139 -5.39 -9.17 -7.02
CA VAL A 139 -4.97 -10.07 -8.10
C VAL A 139 -5.93 -11.23 -8.18
N HIS A 140 -6.64 -11.36 -9.30
CA HIS A 140 -7.61 -12.42 -9.54
C HIS A 140 -7.41 -13.07 -10.90
N GLU A 141 -7.74 -14.35 -11.02
CA GLU A 141 -7.68 -15.09 -12.28
C GLU A 141 -9.04 -15.11 -12.98
N PHE A 142 -9.12 -14.52 -14.17
CA PHE A 142 -10.29 -14.60 -15.04
C PHE A 142 -9.92 -15.39 -16.29
N ASN A 143 -10.64 -16.48 -16.58
CA ASN A 143 -10.40 -17.33 -17.76
C ASN A 143 -8.93 -17.74 -17.93
N ASN A 144 -8.30 -18.24 -16.85
CA ASN A 144 -6.87 -18.62 -16.79
C ASN A 144 -5.86 -17.47 -16.99
N VAL A 145 -6.31 -16.21 -16.87
CA VAL A 145 -5.44 -15.03 -16.95
C VAL A 145 -5.50 -14.28 -15.62
N LYS A 146 -4.34 -14.19 -14.94
CA LYS A 146 -4.21 -13.33 -13.76
C LYS A 146 -4.27 -11.86 -14.16
N LYS A 147 -5.13 -11.12 -13.48
CA LYS A 147 -5.32 -9.68 -13.67
C LYS A 147 -5.09 -8.98 -12.34
N ALA A 148 -4.33 -7.89 -12.36
CA ALA A 148 -4.32 -6.91 -11.30
C ALA A 148 -5.46 -5.91 -11.54
N ILE A 149 -6.31 -5.69 -10.54
CA ILE A 149 -7.48 -4.81 -10.65
C ILE A 149 -7.41 -3.82 -9.50
N LEU A 150 -7.33 -2.53 -9.84
CA LEU A 150 -7.50 -1.46 -8.87
C LEU A 150 -9.00 -1.23 -8.67
N ILE A 151 -9.42 -1.32 -7.41
CA ILE A 151 -10.71 -0.84 -6.95
C ILE A 151 -10.44 0.48 -6.23
N ASP A 152 -10.81 1.57 -6.89
CA ASP A 152 -10.88 2.90 -6.30
C ASP A 152 -12.30 3.09 -5.75
N GLU A 153 -12.43 3.74 -4.59
CA GLU A 153 -13.71 3.96 -3.89
C GLU A 153 -14.53 2.68 -3.61
N ILE A 154 -14.04 1.78 -2.75
CA ILE A 154 -14.84 0.67 -2.24
C ILE A 154 -16.13 1.18 -1.59
N ASN A 155 -17.27 0.85 -2.21
CA ASN A 155 -18.63 1.16 -1.76
C ASN A 155 -19.36 -0.10 -1.22
N GLY A 156 -18.62 -1.15 -0.89
CA GLY A 156 -19.16 -2.42 -0.36
C GLY A 156 -19.26 -2.45 1.17
N GLU A 157 -20.08 -3.36 1.70
CA GLU A 157 -20.15 -3.65 3.13
C GLU A 157 -18.92 -4.46 3.58
N ILE A 158 -18.24 -3.98 4.63
CA ILE A 158 -17.19 -4.75 5.31
C ILE A 158 -17.86 -5.67 6.33
N ILE A 159 -17.85 -6.98 6.07
CA ILE A 159 -18.37 -7.99 6.99
C ILE A 159 -17.18 -8.52 7.81
N HIS A 160 -17.19 -8.27 9.12
CA HIS A 160 -16.19 -8.75 10.09
C HIS A 160 -16.52 -10.15 10.62
#